data_AF-A0A2H6EJA9-F1
#
_entry.id   AF-A0A2H6EJA9-F1
#
_cell.length_a   1.000
_cell.length_b   1.000
_cell.length_c   1.000
_cell.angle_alpha   90.00
_cell.angle_beta   90.00
_cell.angle_gamma   90.00
#
_symmetry.space_group_name_H-M   'P 1'
#
loop_
_entity.id
_entity.type
_entity.pdbx_description
1 polymer ?
#
loop_
_entity_poly.entity_id
_entity_poly.type
_entity_poly.pdbx_seq_one_letter_code
_entity_poly.pdbx_strand_id
1 'polypeptide(L)'
;MMPKATLSKSSFIKGLQCEKHLYLYKHHYDWQYPISPNQQAIFDKGHAVGELAKDLFPNGVLGNPYSPREYNKAVDLTKELIAKGNKIIYETVFIDCFLSIQ
;
A
#
# COMPACT_ATOMS: atom_id res chain seq x y z
N MET A 1 3.50 11.07 14.26
CA MET A 1 3.21 9.71 14.77
C MET A 1 1.81 9.35 14.30
N MET A 2 1.63 8.26 13.54
CA MET A 2 0.34 7.97 12.91
C MET A 2 -0.70 7.53 13.95
N PRO A 3 -1.98 7.90 13.77
CA PRO A 3 -3.06 7.45 14.64
C PRO A 3 -3.14 5.91 14.68
N LYS A 4 -3.56 5.38 15.83
CA LYS A 4 -3.71 3.94 16.09
C LYS A 4 -4.69 3.23 15.13
N ALA A 5 -5.52 4.00 14.41
CA ALA A 5 -6.57 3.52 13.52
C ALA A 5 -6.34 3.91 12.04
N THR A 6 -5.12 3.74 11.52
CA THR A 6 -4.83 3.96 10.10
C THR A 6 -5.00 2.68 9.27
N LEU A 7 -5.73 2.77 8.16
CA LEU A 7 -5.88 1.69 7.19
C LEU A 7 -5.07 1.98 5.91
N SER A 8 -4.22 1.03 5.54
CA SER A 8 -3.69 0.91 4.17
C SER A 8 -4.67 0.14 3.29
N LYS A 9 -4.50 0.21 1.97
CA LYS A 9 -5.31 -0.55 0.99
C LYS A 9 -5.47 -2.02 1.39
N SER A 10 -4.36 -2.70 1.69
CA SER A 10 -4.37 -4.12 2.08
C SER A 10 -5.15 -4.34 3.38
N SER A 11 -4.97 -3.49 4.39
CA SER A 11 -5.72 -3.64 5.64
C SER A 11 -7.21 -3.31 5.49
N PHE A 12 -7.56 -2.35 4.63
CA PHE A 12 -8.95 -2.04 4.32
C PHE A 12 -9.67 -3.24 3.69
N ILE A 13 -9.07 -3.85 2.66
CA ILE A 13 -9.61 -5.06 2.03
C ILE A 13 -9.75 -6.21 3.04
N LYS A 14 -8.75 -6.39 3.93
CA LYS A 14 -8.84 -7.42 4.99
C LYS A 14 -9.99 -7.14 5.96
N GLY A 15 -10.24 -5.88 6.31
CA GLY A 15 -11.38 -5.47 7.13
C GLY A 15 -12.71 -5.77 6.47
N LEU A 16 -12.84 -5.46 5.17
CA LEU A 16 -14.03 -5.79 4.38
C LEU A 16 -14.29 -7.30 4.29
N GLN A 17 -13.23 -8.11 4.23
CA GLN A 17 -13.35 -9.58 4.20
C GLN A 17 -13.75 -10.15 5.56
N CYS A 18 -13.10 -9.68 6.64
CA CYS A 18 -13.34 -10.14 7.99
C CYS A 18 -12.65 -9.21 9.01
N GLU A 19 -13.41 -8.68 9.97
CA GLU A 19 -12.87 -7.81 11.02
C GLU A 19 -11.77 -8.48 11.85
N LYS A 20 -11.91 -9.78 12.14
CA LYS A 20 -10.87 -10.56 12.85
C LYS A 20 -9.57 -10.64 12.04
N HIS A 21 -9.65 -10.72 10.70
CA HIS A 21 -8.48 -10.73 9.83
C HIS A 21 -7.75 -9.38 9.88
N LEU A 22 -8.48 -8.27 9.87
CA LEU A 22 -7.90 -6.94 10.08
C LEU A 22 -7.24 -6.82 11.46
N TYR A 23 -7.92 -7.26 12.53
CA TYR A 23 -7.38 -7.21 13.88
C TYR A 23 -6.05 -7.95 14.00
N LEU A 24 -6.01 -9.21 13.53
CA LEU A 24 -4.79 -10.02 13.55
C LEU A 24 -3.69 -9.39 12.68
N TYR A 25 -4.02 -8.85 11.51
CA TYR A 25 -3.05 -8.19 10.65
C TYR A 25 -2.42 -6.94 11.30
N LYS A 26 -3.17 -6.19 12.13
CA LYS A 26 -2.70 -4.98 12.80
C LYS A 26 -1.94 -5.24 14.10
N HIS A 27 -2.39 -6.22 14.89
CA HIS A 27 -1.88 -6.44 16.25
C HIS A 27 -0.98 -7.67 16.37
N HIS A 28 -1.10 -8.62 15.44
CA HIS A 28 -0.40 -9.90 15.47
C HIS A 28 0.12 -10.26 14.07
N TYR A 29 0.79 -9.31 13.40
CA TYR A 29 1.21 -9.47 12.01
C TYR A 29 2.06 -10.74 11.79
N ASP A 30 2.92 -11.06 12.74
CA ASP A 30 3.85 -12.20 12.66
C ASP A 30 3.16 -13.56 12.83
N TRP A 31 1.86 -13.59 13.14
CA TRP A 31 1.05 -14.82 13.15
C TRP A 31 0.49 -15.16 11.76
N GLN A 32 0.76 -14.35 10.74
CA GLN A 32 0.37 -14.67 9.39
C GLN A 32 1.07 -15.92 8.89
N TYR A 33 0.32 -16.77 8.20
CA TYR A 33 0.92 -17.87 7.47
C TYR A 33 1.89 -17.32 6.41
N PRO A 34 3.01 -18.02 6.18
CA PRO A 34 3.91 -17.68 5.09
C PRO A 34 3.16 -17.74 3.76
N ILE A 35 3.56 -16.88 2.83
CA ILE A 35 2.99 -16.88 1.48
C ILE A 35 3.37 -18.20 0.81
N SER A 36 2.36 -18.94 0.31
CA SER A 36 2.61 -20.19 -0.40
C SER A 36 3.23 -19.93 -1.78
N PRO A 37 3.97 -20.89 -2.37
CA PRO A 37 4.56 -20.71 -3.70
C PRO A 37 3.52 -20.33 -4.78
N ASN A 38 2.32 -20.94 -4.72
CA ASN A 38 1.24 -20.61 -5.66
C ASN A 38 0.74 -19.18 -5.48
N GLN A 39 0.61 -18.73 -4.23
CA GLN A 39 0.20 -17.35 -3.94
C GLN A 39 1.28 -16.35 -4.38
N GLN A 40 2.55 -16.69 -4.18
CA GLN A 40 3.69 -15.88 -4.63
C GLN A 40 3.69 -15.74 -6.16
N ALA A 41 3.48 -16.83 -6.91
CA ALA A 41 3.40 -16.79 -8.37
C ALA A 41 2.27 -15.87 -8.88
N ILE A 42 1.14 -15.80 -8.18
CA ILE A 42 0.05 -14.86 -8.49
C ILE A 42 0.49 -13.42 -8.26
N PHE A 43 1.19 -13.14 -7.15
CA PHE A 43 1.73 -11.81 -6.87
C PHE A 43 2.78 -11.38 -7.90
N ASP A 44 3.71 -12.27 -8.25
CA ASP A 44 4.76 -12.00 -9.23
C ASP A 44 4.17 -11.69 -10.61
N LYS A 45 3.13 -12.42 -11.01
CA LYS A 45 2.39 -12.11 -12.24
C LYS A 45 1.75 -10.72 -12.17
N GLY A 46 1.18 -10.36 -11.02
CA GLY A 46 0.64 -9.01 -10.78
C GLY A 46 1.71 -7.92 -10.90
N HIS A 47 2.89 -8.13 -10.30
CA HIS A 47 4.02 -7.21 -10.40
C HIS A 47 4.51 -7.05 -11.85
N ALA A 48 4.64 -8.16 -12.60
CA ALA A 48 5.06 -8.11 -14.00
C ALA A 48 4.08 -7.28 -14.86
N VAL A 49 2.77 -7.43 -14.65
CA VAL A 49 1.77 -6.60 -15.32
C VAL A 49 1.89 -5.13 -14.88
N GLY A 50 2.14 -4.87 -13.59
CA GLY A 50 2.37 -3.53 -13.07
C GLY A 50 3.57 -2.83 -13.71
N GLU A 51 4.68 -3.55 -13.91
CA GLU A 51 5.86 -3.03 -14.62
C GLU A 51 5.55 -2.72 -16.08
N LEU A 52 4.90 -3.65 -16.80
CA LEU A 52 4.51 -3.41 -18.19
C LEU A 52 3.51 -2.25 -18.34
N ALA A 53 2.65 -2.01 -17.35
CA ALA A 53 1.73 -0.87 -17.36
C ALA A 53 2.46 0.48 -17.27
N LYS A 54 3.69 0.53 -16.73
CA LYS A 54 4.51 1.75 -16.69
C LYS A 54 4.92 2.20 -18.10
N ASP A 55 5.07 1.26 -19.05
CA ASP A 55 5.40 1.56 -20.45
C ASP A 55 4.30 2.35 -21.16
N LEU A 56 3.04 2.23 -20.72
CA LEU A 56 1.91 3.00 -21.25
C LEU A 56 1.96 4.48 -20.84
N PHE A 57 2.64 4.79 -19.73
CA PHE A 57 2.74 6.12 -19.16
C PHE A 57 4.19 6.41 -18.77
N PRO A 58 5.11 6.56 -19.73
CA PRO A 58 6.54 6.66 -19.44
C PRO A 58 6.92 7.94 -18.68
N ASN A 59 8.13 7.96 -18.11
CA ASN A 59 8.69 9.08 -17.33
C ASN A 59 7.96 9.38 -15.99
N GLY A 60 7.25 8.40 -15.44
CA GLY A 60 6.70 8.52 -14.09
C GLY A 60 7.73 8.31 -12.99
N VAL A 61 7.37 8.75 -11.79
CA VAL A 61 8.19 8.65 -10.58
C VAL A 61 7.55 7.65 -9.60
N LEU A 62 8.36 6.86 -8.91
CA LEU A 62 7.86 5.90 -7.92
C LEU A 62 7.54 6.62 -6.60
N GLY A 63 6.28 6.54 -6.15
CA GLY A 63 5.79 7.20 -4.94
C GLY A 63 6.02 6.41 -3.64
N ASN A 64 6.51 5.18 -3.72
CA ASN A 64 6.76 4.33 -2.57
C ASN A 64 7.99 3.40 -2.75
N PRO A 65 9.22 3.93 -2.60
CA PRO A 65 10.44 3.12 -2.65
C PRO A 65 10.71 2.35 -1.33
N TYR A 66 9.85 2.47 -0.33
CA TYR A 66 10.10 2.01 1.03
C TYR A 66 9.40 0.69 1.35
N SER A 67 9.87 0.02 2.41
CA SER A 67 9.20 -1.17 2.95
C SER A 67 7.71 -0.89 3.19
N PRO A 68 6.79 -1.84 2.93
CA PRO A 68 5.34 -1.64 3.11
C PRO A 68 4.89 -1.18 4.51
N ARG A 69 5.80 -1.14 5.50
CA ARG A 69 5.55 -0.68 6.87
C ARG A 69 5.97 0.78 7.12
N GLU A 70 6.70 1.42 6.22
CA GLU A 70 7.18 2.81 6.35
C GLU A 70 6.17 3.83 5.80
N TYR A 71 4.92 3.67 6.20
CA TYR A 71 3.76 4.42 5.73
C TYR A 71 3.93 5.94 5.75
N ASN A 72 4.51 6.50 6.82
CA ASN A 72 4.73 7.95 6.94
C ASN A 72 5.62 8.49 5.80
N LYS A 73 6.77 7.84 5.59
CA LYS A 73 7.74 8.28 4.59
C LYS A 73 7.14 8.27 3.18
N ALA A 74 6.34 7.25 2.91
CA ALA A 74 5.72 7.09 1.60
C ALA A 74 4.53 8.07 1.39
N VAL A 75 3.81 8.46 2.45
CA VAL A 75 2.83 9.57 2.39
C VAL A 75 3.51 10.89 2.10
N ASP A 76 4.58 11.21 2.85
CA ASP A 76 5.30 12.47 2.70
C ASP A 76 5.89 12.60 1.30
N LEU A 77 6.51 11.52 0.79
CA LEU A 77 7.01 11.46 -0.58
C LEU A 77 5.89 11.62 -1.61
N THR A 78 4.76 10.91 -1.46
CA THR A 78 3.63 11.04 -2.39
C THR A 78 3.13 12.49 -2.44
N LYS A 79 2.97 13.15 -1.28
CA LYS A 79 2.58 14.57 -1.20
C LYS A 79 3.59 15.49 -1.86
N GLU A 80 4.88 15.26 -1.62
CA GLU A 80 5.96 16.04 -2.23
C GLU A 80 5.95 15.92 -3.76
N LEU A 81 5.79 14.71 -4.30
CA LEU A 81 5.75 14.48 -5.74
C LEU A 81 4.53 15.16 -6.39
N ILE A 82 3.37 15.14 -5.73
CA ILE A 82 2.18 15.88 -6.17
C ILE A 82 2.45 17.39 -6.15
N ALA A 83 3.03 17.92 -5.05
CA ALA A 83 3.33 19.34 -4.92
C ALA A 83 4.36 19.84 -5.96
N LYS A 84 5.31 18.99 -6.35
CA LYS A 84 6.26 19.25 -7.45
C LYS A 84 5.63 19.22 -8.85
N GLY A 85 4.35 18.88 -8.96
CA GLY A 85 3.62 18.86 -10.24
C GLY A 85 3.88 17.61 -11.09
N ASN A 86 4.41 16.54 -10.51
CA ASN A 86 4.59 15.28 -11.24
C ASN A 86 3.23 14.77 -11.73
N LYS A 87 3.12 14.55 -13.04
CA LYS A 87 1.86 14.13 -13.68
C LYS A 87 1.63 12.63 -13.58
N ILE A 88 2.70 11.85 -13.54
CA ILE A 88 2.67 10.39 -13.51
C ILE A 88 3.44 9.94 -12.27
N ILE A 89 2.73 9.35 -11.32
CA ILE A 89 3.31 8.82 -10.08
C ILE A 89 2.86 7.37 -9.94
N TYR A 90 3.79 6.43 -9.96
CA TYR A 90 3.50 5.01 -9.80
C TYR A 90 3.47 4.63 -8.32
N GLU A 91 2.64 3.65 -7.98
CA GLU A 91 2.60 3.01 -6.65
C GLU A 91 2.51 4.02 -5.49
N THR A 92 1.58 4.96 -5.62
CA THR A 92 1.30 5.93 -4.56
C THR A 92 0.71 5.26 -3.32
N VAL A 93 0.79 5.98 -2.21
CA VAL A 93 0.26 5.49 -0.94
C VAL A 93 -1.22 5.82 -0.79
N PHE A 94 -1.99 4.82 -0.39
CA PHE A 94 -3.32 4.99 0.16
C PHE A 94 -3.28 4.78 1.67
N ILE A 95 -3.64 5.82 2.42
CA ILE A 95 -3.84 5.78 3.87
C ILE A 95 -5.12 6.53 4.19
N ASP A 96 -5.98 5.87 4.96
CA ASP A 96 -7.17 6.47 5.52
C ASP A 96 -7.13 6.44 7.05
N CYS A 97 -7.62 7.51 7.67
CA CYS A 97 -7.74 7.65 9.11
C CYS A 97 -9.22 7.72 9.48
N PHE A 98 -9.76 6.62 9.96
CA PHE A 98 -11.19 6.51 10.32
C PHE A 98 -11.61 7.36 11.54
N LEU A 99 -10.66 8.01 12.23
CA LEU A 99 -10.92 8.90 13.37
C LEU A 99 -11.24 10.35 12.97
N SER A 100 -11.67 10.58 11.74
CA SER A 100 -12.18 11.87 11.28
C SER A 100 -13.56 11.72 10.65
N ILE A 101 -14.51 11.21 11.43
CA ILE A 101 -15.90 11.66 11.29
C ILE A 101 -15.95 12.99 12.05
N GLN A 102 -15.87 14.10 11.31
CA GLN A 102 -16.56 15.32 11.74
C GLN A 102 -18.00 15.23 11.25
#